data_AF-A0A0U5F8S7-F1
#
_entry.id   AF-A0A0U5F8S7-F1
#
_cell.length_a   1.000
_cell.length_b   1.000
_cell.length_c   1.000
_cell.angle_alpha   90.00
_cell.angle_beta   90.00
_cell.angle_gamma   90.00
#
_symmetry.space_group_name_H-M   'P 1'
#
loop_
_entity.id
_entity.type
_entity.pdbx_description
1 polymer ?
#
loop_
_entity_poly.entity_id
_entity_poly.type
_entity_poly.pdbx_seq_one_letter_code
_entity_poly.pdbx_strand_id
1 'polypeptide(L)' 'MKKIVAKQVSMLELFYDLIFVYAISRITMMIHHPIDGSLPPRIY' A
#
# COMPACT_ATOMS: atom_id res chain seq x y z
N MET A 1 10.04 -11.59 28.65
CA MET A 1 9.13 -10.93 27.67
C MET A 1 9.76 -9.61 27.25
N LYS A 2 9.93 -9.36 25.93
CA LYS A 2 10.39 -8.04 25.46
C LYS A 2 9.28 -7.02 25.68
N LYS A 3 9.57 -5.91 26.38
CA LYS A 3 8.64 -4.77 26.49
C LYS A 3 8.45 -4.18 25.10
N ILE A 4 7.20 -4.15 24.62
CA ILE A 4 6.85 -3.42 23.40
C ILE A 4 6.79 -1.94 23.78
N VAL A 5 7.72 -1.15 23.24
CA VAL A 5 7.74 0.31 23.39
C VAL A 5 7.17 0.88 22.11
N ALA A 6 5.96 1.44 22.17
CA ALA A 6 5.35 2.11 21.03
C ALA A 6 6.05 3.46 20.80
N LYS A 7 6.39 3.74 19.54
CA LYS A 7 6.87 5.06 19.13
C LYS A 7 5.68 6.00 19.07
N GLN A 8 5.78 7.17 19.70
CA GLN A 8 4.81 8.25 19.50
C GLN A 8 5.04 8.83 18.10
N VAL A 9 4.01 8.77 17.26
CA VAL A 9 4.05 9.21 15.86
C VAL A 9 2.90 10.17 15.56
N SER A 10 3.12 11.04 14.58
CA SER A 10 2.08 11.94 14.08
C SER A 10 1.04 11.17 13.26
N MET A 11 -0.21 11.64 13.24
CA MET A 11 -1.24 11.12 12.33
C MET A 11 -0.83 11.23 10.86
N LEU A 12 -0.05 12.26 10.50
CA LEU A 12 0.49 12.39 9.14
C LEU A 12 1.51 11.29 8.83
N GLU A 13 2.37 10.93 9.80
CA GLU A 13 3.35 9.85 9.62
C GLU A 13 2.64 8.52 9.37
N LEU A 14 1.60 8.22 10.16
CA LEU A 14 0.78 7.02 9.97
C LEU A 14 0.05 7.01 8.61
N PHE A 15 -0.45 8.16 8.18
CA PHE A 15 -1.12 8.32 6.88
C PHE A 15 -0.17 8.07 5.70
N TYR A 16 1.04 8.62 5.76
CA TYR A 16 2.05 8.40 4.73
C TYR A 16 2.52 6.95 4.67
N ASP A 17 2.70 6.30 5.83
CA ASP A 17 3.08 4.88 5.89
C ASP A 17 2.04 4.00 5.20
N LEU A 18 0.75 4.27 5.46
CA LEU A 18 -0.36 3.55 4.82
C LEU A 18 -0.45 3.79 3.31
N ILE A 19 -0.35 5.05 2.86
CA ILE A 19 -0.39 5.39 1.43
C ILE A 19 0.78 4.76 0.69
N PHE A 20 1.97 4.77 1.29
CA PHE A 20 3.18 4.24 0.69
C PHE A 20 3.03 2.74 0.38
N VAL A 21 2.62 1.95 1.37
CA VAL A 21 2.40 0.50 1.17
C VAL A 21 1.27 0.24 0.19
N TYR A 22 0.18 1.01 0.26
CA TYR A 22 -0.93 0.91 -0.68
C TYR A 22 -0.49 1.18 -2.13
N ALA A 23 0.28 2.24 -2.37
CA ALA A 23 0.77 2.59 -3.70
C ALA A 23 1.64 1.47 -4.28
N ILE A 24 2.56 0.92 -3.49
CA ILE A 24 3.39 -0.22 -3.91
C ILE A 24 2.54 -1.44 -4.22
N SER A 25 1.54 -1.76 -3.39
CA SER A 25 0.61 -2.87 -3.64
C SER A 25 -0.14 -2.70 -4.96
N ARG A 26 -0.64 -1.49 -5.24
CA ARG A 26 -1.33 -1.17 -6.50
C ARG A 26 -0.39 -1.30 -7.70
N ILE A 27 0.79 -0.70 -7.64
CA ILE A 27 1.78 -0.78 -8.73
C ILE A 27 2.17 -2.24 -8.98
N THR A 28 2.42 -3.01 -7.93
CA THR A 28 2.77 -4.43 -8.03
C THR A 28 1.63 -5.23 -8.67
N MET A 29 0.38 -4.96 -8.31
CA MET A 29 -0.78 -5.60 -8.92
C MET A 29 -0.89 -5.27 -10.42
N MET A 30 -0.57 -4.03 -10.81
CA MET A 30 -0.52 -3.62 -12.22
C MET A 30 0.57 -4.36 -13.02
N ILE A 31 1.71 -4.62 -12.39
CA ILE A 31 2.87 -5.25 -13.04
C ILE A 31 2.74 -6.80 -13.04
N HIS A 32 2.16 -7.39 -12.01
CA HIS A 32 2.11 -8.85 -11.83
C HIS A 32 0.92 -9.53 -12.51
N HIS A 33 -0.18 -8.81 -12.76
CA HIS A 33 -1.32 -9.31 -13.53
C HIS A 33 -1.73 -8.33 -14.64
N PRO A 34 -0.85 -8.07 -15.63
CA PRO A 34 -1.29 -7.43 -16.85
C PRO A 34 -2.29 -8.37 -17.53
N ILE A 35 -3.55 -7.98 -17.62
CA ILE A 35 -4.48 -8.62 -18.56
C ILE A 35 -4.12 -8.02 -19.92
N ASP A 36 -3.40 -8.76 -20.74
CA ASP A 36 -2.98 -8.33 -22.09
C ASP A 36 -2.29 -6.96 -22.14
N GLY A 37 -1.48 -6.62 -21.12
CA GLY A 37 -0.77 -5.34 -21.05
C GLY A 37 -1.65 -4.13 -20.67
N SER A 38 -2.90 -4.37 -20.26
CA SER A 38 -3.84 -3.35 -19.82
C SER A 38 -4.33 -3.59 -18.40
N LEU A 39 -4.70 -2.52 -17.70
CA LEU A 39 -5.43 -2.59 -16.45
C LEU A 39 -6.79 -3.28 -16.73
N PRO A 40 -7.26 -4.21 -15.86
CA PRO A 40 -8.60 -4.77 -16.00
C PRO A 40 -9.62 -3.62 -16.06
N PRO A 41 -10.60 -3.69 -16.99
CA PRO A 41 -11.61 -2.66 -17.09
C PRO A 41 -12.31 -2.49 -15.74
N ARG A 42 -12.39 -1.24 -15.26
CA ARG A 42 -13.11 -0.91 -14.04
C ARG A 42 -14.61 -1.07 -14.33
N ILE A 43 -15.16 -2.25 -14.05
CA ILE A 43 -16.60 -2.49 -14.11
C ILE A 43 -17.18 -1.89 -12.83
N TYR A 44 -17.92 -0.79 -12.97
CA TYR A 44 -18.85 -0.28 -11.95
C TYR A 44 -20.21 -0.93 -12.13
#